data_AF-W7DUJ4-F1
#
_entry.id   AF-W7DUJ4-F1
#
_cell.length_a   1.000
_cell.length_b   1.000
_cell.length_c   1.000
_cell.angle_alpha   90.00
_cell.angle_beta   90.00
_cell.angle_gamma   90.00
#
_symmetry.space_group_name_H-M   'P 1'
#
loop_
_entity.id
_entity.type
_entity.pdbx_description
1 polymer ?
#
loop_
_entity_poly.entity_id
_entity_poly.type
_entity_poly.pdbx_seq_one_letter_code
_entity_poly.pdbx_strand_id
1 'polypeptide(L)' 'MILMKDIVREGHKALREVAQEVTFPLSDEEKELGQEMLTFFKKTVRMKK' A
#
# COMPACT_ATOMS: atom_id res chain seq x y z
N MET A 1 -7.01 4.81 -5.14
CA MET A 1 -7.44 3.40 -5.31
C MET A 1 -6.32 2.61 -5.96
N ILE A 2 -5.73 1.67 -5.22
CA ILE A 2 -4.60 0.84 -5.66
C ILE A 2 -5.05 -0.30 -6.58
N LEU A 3 -4.27 -0.58 -7.62
CA LEU A 3 -4.43 -1.66 -8.59
C LEU A 3 -3.14 -2.47 -8.75
N MET A 4 -3.19 -3.59 -9.48
CA MET A 4 -2.03 -4.46 -9.71
C MET A 4 -0.87 -3.78 -10.46
N LYS A 5 -1.14 -2.68 -11.17
CA LYS A 5 -0.12 -1.87 -11.85
C LYS A 5 0.69 -0.98 -10.90
N ASP A 6 0.11 -0.68 -9.73
CA ASP A 6 0.72 0.19 -8.72
C ASP A 6 1.61 -0.61 -7.75
N ILE A 7 1.55 -1.95 -7.81
CA ILE A 7 2.40 -2.85 -7.05
C ILE A 7 3.73 -3.05 -7.79
N VAL A 8 4.80 -2.59 -7.15
CA VAL A 8 6.16 -2.78 -7.63
C VAL A 8 6.53 -4.26 -7.67
N ARG A 9 7.27 -4.67 -8.70
CA ARG A 9 7.70 -6.06 -8.94
C ARG A 9 9.19 -6.25 -8.64
N GLU A 10 9.63 -7.49 -8.68
CA GLU A 10 11.03 -7.86 -8.46
C GLU A 10 11.99 -7.00 -9.31
N GLY A 11 13.09 -6.57 -8.69
CA GLY A 11 14.06 -5.66 -9.30
C GLY A 11 13.82 -4.17 -9.01
N HIS A 12 12.66 -3.79 -8.46
CA HIS A 12 12.39 -2.40 -8.08
C HIS A 12 13.24 -1.96 -6.87
N LYS A 13 13.92 -0.82 -6.98
CA LYS A 13 14.85 -0.29 -5.97
C LYS A 13 14.22 -0.18 -4.57
N ALA A 14 12.99 0.30 -4.50
CA ALA A 14 12.24 0.46 -3.25
C ALA A 14 12.05 -0.84 -2.43
N LEU A 15 12.13 -2.03 -3.05
CA LEU A 15 12.02 -3.31 -2.34
C LEU A 15 13.30 -3.69 -1.56
N ARG A 16 14.43 -3.01 -1.82
CA ARG A 16 15.70 -3.22 -1.12
C ARG A 16 16.06 -2.08 -0.18
N GLU A 17 15.31 -0.98 -0.23
CA GLU A 17 15.53 0.19 0.62
C GLU A 17 14.87 -0.01 1.98
N VAL A 18 15.47 0.58 3.02
CA VAL A 18 14.86 0.63 4.35
C VAL A 18 13.81 1.73 4.35
N ALA A 19 12.56 1.37 4.65
CA ALA A 19 11.47 2.34 4.75
C ALA A 19 11.73 3.35 5.88
N GLN A 20 11.30 4.59 5.67
CA GLN A 20 11.38 5.63 6.69
C GLN A 20 10.33 5.38 7.78
N GLU A 21 10.67 5.73 9.03
CA GLU A 21 9.72 5.70 10.13
C GLU A 21 8.63 6.75 9.93
N VAL A 22 7.38 6.36 10.18
CA VAL A 22 6.24 7.28 10.18
C VAL A 22 6.17 8.03 11.51
N THR A 23 5.82 9.31 11.46
CA THR A 23 5.71 10.14 12.66
C THR A 23 4.28 10.18 13.19
N PHE A 24 4.10 10.29 14.51
CA PHE A 24 2.78 10.41 15.12
C PHE A 24 2.54 11.83 15.67
N PRO A 25 1.31 12.37 15.55
CA PRO A 25 0.13 11.76 14.94
C PRO A 25 0.22 11.69 13.41
N LEU A 26 -0.32 10.62 12.82
CA LEU A 26 -0.28 10.40 11.37
C LEU A 26 -0.96 11.54 10.60
N SER A 27 -0.40 11.89 9.45
CA SER A 27 -1.02 12.83 8.52
C SER A 27 -2.30 12.23 7.91
N ASP A 28 -3.15 13.08 7.35
CA ASP A 28 -4.38 12.60 6.70
C ASP A 28 -4.07 11.82 5.42
N GLU A 29 -2.99 12.17 4.73
CA GLU A 29 -2.49 11.45 3.55
C GLU A 29 -2.04 10.02 3.91
N GLU A 30 -1.30 9.85 5.02
CA GLU A 30 -0.85 8.53 5.50
C GLU A 30 -2.05 7.66 5.91
N LYS A 31 -3.06 8.25 6.55
CA LYS A 31 -4.30 7.57 6.90
C LYS A 31 -5.06 7.12 5.65
N GLU A 32 -5.20 8.00 4.66
CA GLU A 32 -5.88 7.70 3.41
C GLU A 32 -5.16 6.56 2.67
N LEU A 33 -3.83 6.63 2.55
CA LEU A 33 -3.02 5.57 1.94
C LEU A 33 -3.25 4.22 2.61
N GLY A 34 -3.25 4.18 3.95
CA GLY A 34 -3.54 2.95 4.70
C GLY A 34 -4.94 2.39 4.44
N GLN A 35 -5.95 3.27 4.32
CA GLN A 35 -7.31 2.87 3.96
C GLN A 35 -7.39 2.32 2.52
N GLU A 36 -6.66 2.90 1.59
CA GLU A 36 -6.61 2.43 0.20
C GLU A 36 -5.96 1.04 0.09
N MET A 37 -4.86 0.81 0.82
CA MET A 37 -4.19 -0.49 0.89
C MET A 37 -5.12 -1.57 1.44
N LEU A 38 -5.84 -1.28 2.53
CA LEU A 38 -6.82 -2.21 3.10
C LEU A 38 -7.96 -2.51 2.12
N THR A 39 -8.43 -1.48 1.42
CA THR A 39 -9.49 -1.61 0.42
C THR A 39 -9.09 -2.52 -0.74
N PHE A 40 -7.83 -2.44 -1.19
CA PHE A 40 -7.29 -3.33 -2.23
C PHE A 40 -7.32 -4.81 -1.80
N PHE A 41 -6.89 -5.12 -0.57
CA PHE A 41 -6.94 -6.50 -0.07
C PHE A 41 -8.38 -7.04 0.05
N LYS A 42 -9.32 -6.23 0.55
CA LYS A 42 -10.73 -6.63 0.63
C LYS A 42 -11.33 -6.96 -0.74
N LYS A 43 -11.03 -6.14 -1.75
CA LYS A 43 -11.50 -6.36 -3.14
C LYS A 43 -10.90 -7.63 -3.74
N THR A 44 -9.59 -7.80 -3.64
CA THR A 44 -8.88 -8.95 -4.23
C THR A 44 -9.29 -10.29 -3.61
N VAL A 45 -9.50 -10.34 -2.29
CA VAL A 45 -10.00 -11.54 -1.61
C VAL A 45 -11.45 -11.85 -1.99
N ARG A 46 -12.30 -10.82 -2.13
CA ARG A 46 -13.71 -11.00 -2.48
C ARG A 46 -13.93 -11.43 -3.93
N MET A 47 -13.01 -11.09 -4.84
CA MET A 47 -13.03 -11.57 -6.23
C MET A 47 -12.56 -13.02 -6.40
N LYS A 48 -11.90 -13.60 -5.39
CA LYS A 48 -11.45 -15.00 -5.39
C LYS A 48 -12.48 -15.97 -4.78
N LYS A 49 -13.64 -15.48 -4.36
CA LYS A 49 -14.79 -16.28 -3.91
C LYS A 49 -15.87 -16.26 -4.98
#